data_AF-A0A920HD09-F1
#
_entry.id   AF-A0A920HD09-F1
#
_cell.length_a   1.000
_cell.length_b   1.000
_cell.length_c   1.000
_cell.angle_alpha   90.00
_cell.angle_beta   90.00
_cell.angle_gamma   90.00
#
_symmetry.space_group_name_H-M   'P 1'
#
loop_
_entity.id
_entity.type
_entity.pdbx_description
1 polymer ?
#
loop_
_entity_poly.entity_id
_entity_poly.type
_entity_poly.pdbx_seq_one_letter_code
_entity_poly.pdbx_strand_id
1 'polypeptide(L)'
;MCIHSAGLAHKAENSFINANQFYNVNVIGTINLCKGLEKVKLKYFLYISSVSVYGLDEGINVSEENNLIFSEPYGSSKIFSEKNLLEWCKNNELY
;
A
#
# COMPACT_ATOMS: atom_id res chain seq x y z
N MET A 1 -15.42 10.21 -0.53
CA MET A 1 -14.48 9.24 -1.13
C MET A 1 -13.08 9.73 -0.81
N CYS A 2 -12.16 8.82 -0.51
CA CYS A 2 -10.73 9.12 -0.37
C CYS A 2 -9.97 8.52 -1.55
N ILE A 3 -9.02 9.24 -2.13
CA ILE A 3 -8.07 8.72 -3.12
C ILE A 3 -6.68 8.91 -2.53
N HIS A 4 -6.06 7.80 -2.12
CA HIS A 4 -4.74 7.81 -1.51
C HIS A 4 -3.68 7.43 -2.55
N SER A 5 -3.12 8.46 -3.17
CA SER A 5 -2.02 8.35 -4.14
C SER A 5 -0.66 8.74 -3.54
N ALA A 6 -0.61 9.14 -2.27
CA ALA A 6 0.64 9.52 -1.62
C ALA A 6 1.43 8.27 -1.23
N GLY A 7 2.65 8.16 -1.73
CA GLY A 7 3.57 7.08 -1.41
C GLY A 7 4.95 7.34 -1.99
N LEU A 8 5.97 6.82 -1.32
CA LEU A 8 7.34 6.83 -1.84
C LEU A 8 7.49 5.66 -2.81
N ALA A 9 7.88 5.97 -4.05
CA ALA A 9 8.17 5.02 -5.12
C ALA A 9 9.51 5.39 -5.80
N HIS A 10 10.09 4.45 -6.54
CA HIS A 10 11.26 4.66 -7.42
C HIS A 10 12.42 5.45 -6.79
N LYS A 11 12.86 5.05 -5.59
CA LYS A 11 14.11 5.57 -5.03
C LYS A 11 15.29 4.95 -5.81
N ALA A 12 16.31 5.75 -6.13
CA ALA A 12 17.52 5.30 -6.86
C ALA A 12 18.23 4.10 -6.20
N GLU A 13 17.98 3.88 -4.91
CA GLU A 13 18.38 2.68 -4.20
C GLU A 13 17.16 2.09 -3.49
N ASN A 14 16.37 1.31 -4.22
CA ASN A 14 15.37 0.43 -3.64
C ASN A 14 16.07 -0.77 -2.95
N SER A 15 16.81 -0.45 -1.89
CA SER A 15 17.66 -1.36 -1.14
C SER A 15 17.14 -1.48 0.30
N PHE A 16 17.47 -2.58 0.95
CA PHE A 16 17.07 -2.82 2.35
C PHE A 16 17.57 -1.72 3.32
N ILE A 17 18.62 -0.98 2.96
CA ILE A 17 19.10 0.19 3.72
C ILE A 17 18.00 1.25 3.84
N ASN A 18 17.21 1.45 2.79
CA ASN A 18 16.12 2.41 2.73
C ASN A 18 14.76 1.83 3.17
N ALA A 19 14.70 0.58 3.63
CA ALA A 19 13.44 -0.09 3.94
C ALA A 19 12.59 0.66 4.96
N ASN A 20 13.22 1.27 5.97
CA ASN A 20 12.52 2.09 6.96
C ASN A 20 11.81 3.29 6.35
N GLN A 21 12.35 3.90 5.28
CA GLN A 21 11.71 5.05 4.65
C GLN A 21 10.46 4.65 3.89
N PHE A 22 10.53 3.56 3.12
CA PHE A 22 9.35 3.00 2.46
C PHE A 22 8.30 2.58 3.48
N TYR A 23 8.71 1.92 4.57
CA TYR A 23 7.79 1.53 5.64
C TYR A 23 7.13 2.75 6.30
N ASN A 24 7.90 3.76 6.69
CA ASN A 24 7.38 4.95 7.35
C ASN A 24 6.43 5.75 6.45
N VAL A 25 6.76 5.93 5.16
CA VAL A 25 5.91 6.69 4.25
C VAL A 25 4.70 5.89 3.82
N ASN A 26 4.89 4.66 3.32
CA ASN A 26 3.81 3.91 2.71
C ASN A 26 2.92 3.25 3.76
N VAL A 27 3.50 2.57 4.77
CA VAL A 27 2.73 1.83 5.76
C VAL A 27 2.22 2.75 6.86
N ILE A 28 3.12 3.42 7.58
CA ILE A 28 2.73 4.28 8.70
C ILE A 28 1.94 5.49 8.20
N GLY A 29 2.31 6.08 7.05
CA GLY A 29 1.54 7.17 6.44
C GLY A 29 0.10 6.76 6.09
N THR A 30 -0.11 5.57 5.52
CA THR A 30 -1.46 5.05 5.24
C THR A 30 -2.26 4.83 6.52
N ILE A 31 -1.65 4.24 7.56
CA ILE A 31 -2.30 4.04 8.86
C ILE A 31 -2.71 5.38 9.48
N ASN A 32 -1.85 6.39 9.41
CA ASN A 32 -2.14 7.72 9.95
C ASN A 32 -3.27 8.41 9.19
N LEU A 33 -3.33 8.26 7.87
CA LEU A 33 -4.46 8.75 7.07
C LEU A 33 -5.76 8.09 7.50
N CYS A 34 -5.79 6.75 7.64
CA CYS A 34 -6.97 6.01 8.12
C CYS A 34 -7.45 6.52 9.48
N LYS A 35 -6.54 6.71 10.45
CA LYS A 35 -6.86 7.27 11.77
C LYS A 35 -7.47 8.67 11.68
N GLY A 36 -6.91 9.53 10.82
CA GLY A 36 -7.45 10.87 10.59
C GLY A 36 -8.85 10.87 9.99
N LEU A 37 -9.21 9.80 9.27
CA LEU A 37 -10.50 9.65 8.59
C LEU A 37 -11.60 8.99 9.45
N GLU A 38 -11.30 8.50 10.66
CA GLU A 38 -12.29 7.82 11.53
C GLU A 38 -13.52 8.69 11.86
N LYS A 39 -13.37 10.01 11.87
CA LYS A 39 -14.47 10.96 12.14
C LYS A 39 -15.21 11.39 10.86
N VAL A 40 -14.79 10.90 9.71
CA VAL A 40 -15.32 11.26 8.39
C VAL A 40 -16.14 10.10 7.86
N LYS A 41 -17.41 10.36 7.53
CA LYS A 41 -18.26 9.35 6.90
C LYS A 41 -17.85 9.15 5.43
N LEU A 42 -16.97 8.19 5.18
CA LEU A 42 -16.56 7.76 3.84
C LEU A 42 -17.49 6.67 3.31
N LYS A 43 -17.62 6.60 1.98
CA LYS A 43 -18.29 5.49 1.28
C LYS A 43 -17.34 4.62 0.48
N TYR A 44 -16.22 5.18 0.04
CA TYR A 44 -15.26 4.56 -0.86
C TYR A 44 -13.85 5.02 -0.52
N PHE A 45 -12.89 4.10 -0.57
CA PHE A 45 -11.46 4.38 -0.45
C PHE A 45 -10.71 3.77 -1.64
N LEU A 46 -10.07 4.61 -2.45
CA LEU A 46 -9.22 4.16 -3.57
C LEU A 46 -7.75 4.29 -3.16
N TYR A 47 -7.01 3.18 -3.22
CA TYR A 47 -5.58 3.13 -2.92
C TYR A 47 -4.78 2.74 -4.16
N ILE A 48 -3.68 3.44 -4.40
CA ILE A 48 -2.78 3.14 -5.53
C ILE A 48 -1.69 2.18 -5.08
N SER A 49 -1.83 0.91 -5.48
CA SER A 49 -0.81 -0.12 -5.28
C SER A 49 0.20 -0.21 -6.44
N SER A 50 0.92 -1.33 -6.57
CA SER A 50 1.97 -1.58 -7.56
C SER A 50 2.07 -3.06 -7.91
N VAL A 51 2.45 -3.39 -9.16
CA VAL A 51 2.80 -4.77 -9.55
C VAL A 51 3.96 -5.36 -8.74
N SER A 52 4.76 -4.51 -8.10
CA SER A 52 5.85 -4.89 -7.19
C SER A 52 5.38 -5.72 -5.99
N VAL A 53 4.08 -5.70 -5.65
CA VAL A 53 3.52 -6.60 -4.62
C VAL A 53 3.60 -8.07 -5.02
N TYR A 54 3.69 -8.35 -6.32
CA TYR A 54 3.93 -9.68 -6.88
C TYR A 54 5.41 -9.94 -7.17
N GLY A 55 6.31 -9.05 -6.73
CA GLY A 55 7.75 -9.13 -7.02
C GLY A 55 8.11 -8.89 -8.48
N LEU A 56 7.28 -8.13 -9.19
CA LEU A 56 7.47 -7.79 -10.61
C LEU A 56 7.68 -6.29 -10.78
N ASP A 57 8.51 -5.89 -11.74
CA ASP A 57 8.65 -4.49 -12.17
C ASP A 57 7.66 -4.13 -13.29
N GLU A 58 7.30 -5.11 -14.11
CA GLU A 58 6.33 -5.03 -15.20
C GLU A 58 5.71 -6.41 -15.45
N GLY A 59 4.64 -6.48 -16.25
CA GLY A 59 4.07 -7.77 -16.62
C GLY A 59 2.85 -7.68 -17.54
N ILE A 60 2.58 -8.79 -18.21
CA ILE A 60 1.39 -9.04 -19.03
C ILE A 60 0.62 -10.18 -18.37
N ASN A 61 -0.70 -10.08 -18.28
CA ASN A 61 -1.57 -11.07 -17.62
C ASN A 61 -1.25 -11.28 -16.13
N VAL A 62 -0.82 -10.24 -15.41
CA VAL A 62 -0.75 -10.25 -13.95
C VAL A 62 -2.16 -10.07 -13.39
N SER A 63 -2.55 -10.92 -12.44
CA SER A 63 -3.86 -10.86 -11.77
C SER A 63 -3.72 -10.84 -10.25
N GLU A 64 -4.82 -10.52 -9.58
CA GLU A 64 -4.91 -10.49 -8.13
C GLU A 64 -4.81 -11.89 -7.48
N GLU A 65 -4.88 -12.96 -8.28
CA GLU A 65 -4.67 -14.34 -7.83
C GLU A 65 -3.18 -14.70 -7.70
N ASN A 66 -2.27 -13.88 -8.25
CA ASN A 66 -0.84 -14.08 -8.09
C ASN A 66 -0.44 -13.97 -6.60
N ASN A 67 0.51 -14.81 -6.20
CA ASN A 67 1.04 -14.76 -4.85
C ASN A 67 1.75 -13.43 -4.58
N LEU A 68 1.49 -12.85 -3.41
CA LEU A 68 2.26 -11.70 -2.93
C LEU A 68 3.69 -12.13 -2.59
N ILE A 69 4.68 -11.40 -3.09
CA ILE A 69 6.11 -11.70 -2.91
C ILE A 69 6.79 -10.54 -2.18
N PHE A 70 7.30 -10.82 -0.98
CA PHE A 70 8.15 -9.90 -0.20
C PHE A 70 9.57 -9.86 -0.77
N SER A 71 9.72 -9.28 -1.95
CA SER A 71 10.97 -9.25 -2.72
C SER A 71 11.87 -8.10 -2.29
N GLU A 72 11.35 -6.88 -2.40
CA GLU A 72 12.07 -5.64 -2.16
C GLU A 72 11.28 -4.70 -1.21
N PRO A 73 11.93 -3.68 -0.60
CA PRO A 73 11.30 -2.86 0.43
C PRO A 73 10.07 -2.04 0.01
N TYR A 74 10.06 -1.44 -1.18
CA TYR A 74 8.91 -0.77 -1.77
C TYR A 74 7.72 -1.73 -1.94
N GLY A 75 7.88 -2.83 -2.66
CA GLY A 75 6.85 -3.86 -2.85
C GLY A 75 6.34 -4.43 -1.53
N SER A 76 7.26 -4.72 -0.60
CA SER A 76 6.90 -5.15 0.76
C SER A 76 6.08 -4.09 1.50
N SER A 77 6.46 -2.81 1.39
CA SER A 77 5.68 -1.71 2.00
C SER A 77 4.28 -1.57 1.40
N LYS A 78 4.11 -1.83 0.10
CA LYS A 78 2.81 -1.84 -0.57
C LYS A 78 1.93 -3.00 -0.06
N ILE A 79 2.49 -4.21 0.06
CA ILE A 79 1.80 -5.37 0.66
C ILE A 79 1.34 -5.05 2.09
N PHE A 80 2.20 -4.48 2.93
CA PHE A 80 1.82 -4.13 4.31
C PHE A 80 0.74 -3.05 4.35
N SER A 81 0.81 -2.07 3.45
CA SER A 81 -0.19 -1.00 3.36
C SER A 81 -1.55 -1.54 2.94
N GLU A 82 -1.59 -2.41 1.93
CA GLU A 82 -2.83 -3.09 1.50
C GLU A 82 -3.47 -3.87 2.64
N LYS A 83 -2.69 -4.69 3.36
CA LYS A 83 -3.21 -5.51 4.47
C LYS A 83 -3.82 -4.64 5.58
N ASN A 84 -3.13 -3.58 5.98
CA ASN A 84 -3.65 -2.67 7.01
C ASN A 84 -4.89 -1.91 6.53
N LEU A 85 -4.89 -1.47 5.27
CA LEU A 85 -6.02 -0.74 4.69
C LEU A 85 -7.25 -1.63 4.53
N LEU A 86 -7.10 -2.86 4.03
CA LEU A 86 -8.21 -3.81 3.86
C LEU A 86 -8.86 -4.14 5.21
N GLU A 87 -8.04 -4.36 6.26
CA GLU A 87 -8.56 -4.59 7.61
C GLU A 87 -9.29 -3.35 8.15
N TRP A 88 -8.74 -2.15 7.93
CA TRP A 88 -9.40 -0.92 8.34
C TRP A 88 -10.73 -0.69 7.58
N CYS A 89 -10.76 -0.90 6.26
CA CYS A 89 -11.98 -0.77 5.46
C CYS A 89 -13.05 -1.76 5.92
N LYS A 90 -12.68 -3.02 6.20
CA LYS A 90 -13.58 -4.03 6.75
C LYS A 90 -14.21 -3.60 8.07
N ASN A 91 -13.41 -3.01 8.97
CA ASN A 91 -13.89 -2.53 10.28
C ASN A 91 -14.73 -1.25 10.21
N ASN A 92 -14.73 -0.54 9.08
CA ASN A 92 -15.49 0.70 8.87
C ASN A 92 -16.59 0.55 7.80
N GLU A 93 -16.90 -0.68 7.38
CA GLU A 93 -17.92 -0.98 6.35
C GLU A 93 -17.69 -0.21 5.04
N LEU A 94 -16.41 -0.03 4.66
CA LEU A 94 -16.00 0.64 3.43
C LEU A 94 -15.73 -0.38 2.33
N TYR A 95 -16.05 0.03 1.10
CA TYR A 95 -15.66 -0.64 -0.13
C TYR A 95 -14.33 -0.09 -0.66
#